data_AF-A0A378IZ18-F1
#
_entry.id   AF-A0A378IZ18-F1
#
_cell.length_a   1.000
_cell.length_b   1.000
_cell.length_c   1.000
_cell.angle_alpha   90.00
_cell.angle_beta   90.00
_cell.angle_gamma   90.00
#
_symmetry.space_group_name_H-M   'P 1'
#
loop_
_entity.id
_entity.type
_entity.pdbx_description
1 polymer ?
#
loop_
_entity_poly.entity_id
_entity_poly.type
_entity_poly.pdbx_seq_one_letter_code
_entity_poly.pdbx_strand_id
1 'polypeptide(L)'
;MGRKAYTTAVRFLRDVTQLDFFGWADDDLQVDAVAYVSYKEFEKCALILKIPANIRQRMCLEFTPHFLRITVPKINVKPMSTELGKFMLATIPSMTKIKDPLTEQRIMRVATVATPTGGFTQLAPRTVKEQVGLFARHVGSAYKLMLKQGALLPDEAAICVLPEFYSHCRSGETSRLFMPYDTQQQLLAGYCAVSKEFPELLIMVNITATTKDNVVDELGKSLEHRARLQKTNILFGIKNGEVVYINYKVNKGPADIPEDERLSVESERNSYYHATADRRVMKLDYLKQFKGITFAGSVCIDAAEGVIGKYLSKQFPSFSEDEFGPAVQIISSSSMTLSQGFKKRSDLVNSDNGAQQIVTPKTGQGILIQADGHNTLKRSGVWIVDGENLISQTPVATGVLSDKTEISAYSIGVNLVHNKLHDVVGIDIDIEEESSTALTQGIVALGA
;
A
#
# COMPACT_ATOMS: atom_id res chain seq x y z
N MET A 1 -6.15 -23.76 -5.30
CA MET A 1 -6.88 -22.58 -4.80
C MET A 1 -6.19 -22.15 -3.51
N GLY A 2 -5.45 -21.05 -3.54
CA GLY A 2 -4.78 -20.51 -2.35
C GLY A 2 -5.80 -20.25 -1.25
N ARG A 3 -5.57 -20.78 -0.06
CA ARG A 3 -6.49 -20.61 1.08
C ARG A 3 -6.30 -19.19 1.60
N LYS A 4 -7.25 -18.32 1.25
CA LYS A 4 -7.34 -16.94 1.75
C LYS A 4 -7.35 -16.96 3.27
N ALA A 5 -6.72 -15.96 3.88
CA ALA A 5 -6.73 -15.74 5.33
C ALA A 5 -8.15 -15.80 5.92
N TYR A 6 -9.15 -15.41 5.13
CA TYR A 6 -10.55 -15.49 5.49
C TYR A 6 -11.13 -16.92 5.37
N THR A 7 -11.25 -17.65 6.49
CA THR A 7 -11.79 -19.02 6.54
C THR A 7 -13.17 -19.10 7.24
N THR A 8 -13.95 -20.15 6.95
CA THR A 8 -15.21 -20.43 7.66
C THR A 8 -15.02 -20.52 9.17
N ALA A 9 -13.87 -21.01 9.63
CA ALA A 9 -13.54 -21.08 11.05
C ALA A 9 -13.34 -19.69 11.68
N VAL A 10 -12.71 -18.74 10.99
CA VAL A 10 -12.64 -17.33 11.44
C VAL A 10 -14.05 -16.76 11.59
N ARG A 11 -14.90 -16.90 10.56
CA ARG A 11 -16.30 -16.40 10.62
C ARG A 11 -17.06 -17.01 11.79
N PHE A 12 -16.95 -18.32 11.97
CA PHE A 12 -17.61 -19.01 13.07
C PHE A 12 -17.15 -18.49 14.44
N LEU A 13 -15.84 -18.29 14.64
CA LEU A 13 -15.32 -17.72 15.88
C LEU A 13 -15.87 -16.32 16.12
N ARG A 14 -15.94 -15.46 15.09
CA ARG A 14 -16.58 -14.14 15.18
C ARG A 14 -18.04 -14.25 15.59
N ASP A 15 -18.82 -15.08 14.92
CA ASP A 15 -20.26 -15.15 15.13
C ASP A 15 -20.61 -15.69 16.54
N VAL A 16 -19.82 -16.64 17.07
CA VAL A 16 -20.05 -17.18 18.42
C VAL A 16 -19.58 -16.22 19.51
N THR A 17 -18.37 -15.69 19.37
CA THR A 17 -17.73 -14.86 20.41
C THR A 17 -18.09 -13.39 20.33
N GLN A 18 -18.57 -12.91 19.18
CA GLN A 18 -18.72 -11.49 18.85
C GLN A 18 -17.42 -10.68 18.94
N LEU A 19 -16.26 -11.35 18.99
CA LEU A 19 -14.95 -10.72 18.85
C LEU A 19 -14.61 -10.58 17.36
N ASP A 20 -13.93 -9.50 17.00
CA ASP A 20 -13.54 -9.17 15.63
C ASP A 20 -12.35 -10.01 15.12
N PHE A 21 -12.46 -11.33 15.23
CA PHE A 21 -11.47 -12.26 14.69
C PHE A 21 -11.29 -12.03 13.18
N PHE A 22 -10.04 -11.99 12.74
CA PHE A 22 -9.65 -12.07 11.35
C PHE A 22 -8.65 -13.21 11.18
N GLY A 23 -8.40 -13.62 9.94
CA GLY A 23 -7.37 -14.60 9.66
C GLY A 23 -6.03 -13.97 9.33
N TRP A 24 -4.97 -14.61 9.78
CA TRP A 24 -3.59 -14.33 9.43
C TRP A 24 -2.94 -15.62 8.95
N ALA A 25 -2.32 -15.63 7.77
CA ALA A 25 -1.62 -16.81 7.25
C ALA A 25 -0.11 -16.61 7.46
N ASP A 26 0.56 -17.62 8.02
CA ASP A 26 2.03 -17.67 8.03
C ASP A 26 2.59 -18.17 6.70
N ASP A 27 3.92 -18.16 6.59
CA ASP A 27 4.67 -18.56 5.39
C ASP A 27 4.38 -20.03 4.99
N ASP A 28 4.02 -20.88 5.96
CA ASP A 28 3.60 -22.28 5.75
C ASP A 28 2.12 -22.43 5.35
N LEU A 29 1.43 -21.31 5.05
CA LEU A 29 -0.01 -21.25 4.77
C LEU A 29 -0.90 -21.76 5.92
N GLN A 30 -0.37 -21.79 7.14
CA GLN A 30 -1.14 -22.09 8.33
C GLN A 30 -1.83 -20.82 8.77
N VAL A 31 -3.13 -20.92 9.05
CA VAL A 31 -3.95 -19.76 9.37
C VAL A 31 -4.14 -19.70 10.87
N ASP A 32 -3.85 -18.55 11.46
CA ASP A 32 -4.21 -18.17 12.80
C ASP A 32 -5.48 -17.30 12.76
N ALA A 33 -6.41 -17.51 13.69
CA ALA A 33 -7.46 -16.52 13.93
C ALA A 33 -6.98 -15.55 15.02
N VAL A 34 -6.88 -14.28 14.68
CA VAL A 34 -6.37 -13.24 15.57
C VAL A 34 -7.47 -12.23 15.86
N ALA A 35 -7.58 -11.77 17.10
CA ALA A 35 -8.44 -10.66 17.49
C ALA A 35 -7.65 -9.68 18.37
N TYR A 36 -7.85 -8.38 18.12
CA TYR A 36 -7.35 -7.31 18.95
C TYR A 36 -8.47 -6.80 19.84
N VAL A 37 -8.27 -6.78 21.16
CA VAL A 37 -9.23 -6.22 22.11
C VAL A 37 -8.61 -5.02 22.79
N SER A 38 -9.13 -3.83 22.49
CA SER A 38 -8.76 -2.61 23.21
C SER A 38 -9.06 -2.76 24.70
N TYR A 39 -8.21 -2.18 25.56
CA TYR A 39 -8.48 -2.19 27.00
C TYR A 39 -9.78 -1.49 27.40
N LYS A 40 -10.33 -0.64 26.54
CA LYS A 40 -11.67 -0.04 26.74
C LYS A 40 -12.81 -1.05 26.60
N GLU A 41 -12.58 -2.16 25.92
CA GLU A 41 -13.56 -3.21 25.64
C GLU A 41 -13.17 -4.53 26.30
N PHE A 42 -12.34 -4.48 27.34
CA PHE A 42 -11.73 -5.66 27.93
C PHE A 42 -12.76 -6.67 28.46
N GLU A 43 -13.94 -6.21 28.87
CA GLU A 43 -15.08 -7.06 29.23
C GLU A 43 -15.50 -8.04 28.13
N LYS A 44 -15.31 -7.70 26.84
CA LYS A 44 -15.59 -8.61 25.71
C LYS A 44 -14.74 -9.87 25.77
N CYS A 45 -13.59 -9.86 26.47
CA CYS A 45 -12.75 -11.05 26.63
C CYS A 45 -13.48 -12.19 27.36
N ALA A 46 -14.50 -11.90 28.17
CA ALA A 46 -15.33 -12.94 28.79
C ALA A 46 -16.06 -13.81 27.74
N LEU A 47 -16.32 -13.27 26.54
CA LEU A 47 -16.98 -13.99 25.46
C LEU A 47 -16.12 -15.11 24.87
N ILE A 48 -14.81 -15.11 25.12
CA ILE A 48 -13.91 -16.24 24.81
C ILE A 48 -14.39 -17.50 25.54
N LEU A 49 -15.02 -17.40 26.72
CA LEU A 49 -15.52 -18.55 27.47
C LEU A 49 -16.59 -19.37 26.73
N LYS A 50 -17.21 -18.80 25.69
CA LYS A 50 -18.09 -19.53 24.77
C LYS A 50 -17.32 -20.59 23.96
N ILE A 51 -16.00 -20.43 23.80
CA ILE A 51 -15.13 -21.40 23.15
C ILE A 51 -14.83 -22.56 24.13
N PRO A 52 -14.96 -23.82 23.69
CA PRO A 52 -14.64 -25.00 24.49
C PRO A 52 -13.21 -25.00 25.07
N ALA A 53 -13.05 -25.57 26.26
CA ALA A 53 -11.78 -25.55 27.00
C ALA A 53 -10.60 -26.18 26.23
N ASN A 54 -10.84 -27.26 25.49
CA ASN A 54 -9.85 -27.94 24.62
C ASN A 54 -9.30 -27.04 23.51
N ILE A 55 -10.07 -26.06 23.03
CA ILE A 55 -9.59 -25.04 22.07
C ILE A 55 -8.94 -23.89 22.84
N ARG A 56 -9.58 -23.40 23.92
CA ARG A 56 -9.04 -22.28 24.72
C ARG A 56 -7.66 -22.53 25.29
N GLN A 57 -7.36 -23.74 25.71
CA GLN A 57 -6.04 -24.12 26.23
C GLN A 57 -4.91 -24.01 25.19
N ARG A 58 -5.25 -23.91 23.91
CA ARG A 58 -4.29 -23.73 22.80
C ARG A 58 -4.18 -22.28 22.35
N MET A 59 -5.00 -21.38 22.90
CA MET A 59 -4.99 -19.97 22.52
C MET A 59 -3.78 -19.28 23.15
N CYS A 60 -3.24 -18.29 22.45
CA CYS A 60 -2.20 -17.41 22.97
C CYS A 60 -2.80 -16.03 23.29
N LEU A 61 -2.39 -15.47 24.42
CA LEU A 61 -2.77 -14.15 24.88
C LEU A 61 -1.51 -13.31 25.02
N GLU A 62 -1.46 -12.19 24.34
CA GLU A 62 -0.33 -11.26 24.37
C GLU A 62 -0.80 -9.87 24.76
N PHE A 63 -0.23 -9.32 25.84
CA PHE A 63 -0.59 -8.02 26.39
C PHE A 63 0.37 -6.96 25.85
N THR A 64 -0.17 -5.97 25.13
CA THR A 64 0.59 -4.80 24.69
C THR A 64 0.21 -3.58 25.53
N PRO A 65 0.90 -2.43 25.42
CA PRO A 65 0.47 -1.20 26.11
C PRO A 65 -0.92 -0.68 25.69
N HIS A 66 -1.48 -1.15 24.56
CA HIS A 66 -2.69 -0.56 23.97
C HIS A 66 -3.86 -1.54 23.84
N PHE A 67 -3.58 -2.84 23.75
CA PHE A 67 -4.59 -3.87 23.51
C PHE A 67 -4.13 -5.25 24.00
N LEU A 68 -5.09 -6.16 24.16
CA LEU A 68 -4.86 -7.59 24.26
C LEU A 68 -4.96 -8.21 22.85
N ARG A 69 -3.92 -8.93 22.43
CA ARG A 69 -3.96 -9.76 21.22
C ARG A 69 -4.30 -11.20 21.62
N ILE A 70 -5.35 -11.73 21.00
CA ILE A 70 -5.83 -13.10 21.20
C ILE A 70 -5.57 -13.87 19.91
N THR A 71 -4.90 -15.01 20.01
CA THR A 71 -4.63 -15.89 18.86
C THR A 71 -5.21 -17.28 19.10
N VAL A 72 -6.00 -17.78 18.15
CA VAL A 72 -6.33 -19.21 18.02
C VAL A 72 -5.44 -19.76 16.90
N PRO A 73 -4.38 -20.50 17.23
CA PRO A 73 -3.37 -20.84 16.24
C PRO A 73 -3.81 -21.98 15.31
N LYS A 74 -3.34 -21.95 14.07
CA LYS A 74 -3.38 -23.05 13.09
C LYS A 74 -4.78 -23.63 12.88
N ILE A 75 -5.80 -22.76 12.76
CA ILE A 75 -7.22 -23.12 12.65
C ILE A 75 -7.54 -24.03 11.44
N ASN A 76 -6.68 -24.01 10.42
CA ASN A 76 -6.82 -24.83 9.22
C ASN A 76 -6.01 -26.15 9.27
N VAL A 77 -5.30 -26.44 10.37
CA VAL A 77 -4.46 -27.64 10.54
C VAL A 77 -5.02 -28.55 11.65
N LYS A 78 -4.71 -29.85 11.62
CA LYS A 78 -5.07 -30.78 12.71
C LYS A 78 -4.11 -30.61 13.90
N PRO A 79 -4.58 -30.81 15.15
CA PRO A 79 -5.94 -31.21 15.54
C PRO A 79 -6.95 -30.04 15.62
N MET A 80 -6.49 -28.79 15.55
CA MET A 80 -7.33 -27.60 15.77
C MET A 80 -8.57 -27.55 14.86
N SER A 81 -8.39 -27.73 13.55
CA SER A 81 -9.48 -27.79 12.57
C SER A 81 -10.55 -28.84 12.89
N THR A 82 -10.16 -29.98 13.48
CA THR A 82 -11.10 -31.04 13.89
C THR A 82 -11.90 -30.63 15.12
N GLU A 83 -11.25 -30.01 16.10
CA GLU A 83 -11.90 -29.53 17.31
C GLU A 83 -12.85 -28.36 17.01
N LEU A 84 -12.44 -27.43 16.15
CA LEU A 84 -13.32 -26.36 15.65
C LEU A 84 -14.51 -26.92 14.87
N GLY A 85 -14.30 -27.94 14.04
CA GLY A 85 -15.39 -28.62 13.32
C GLY A 85 -16.42 -29.26 14.25
N LYS A 86 -15.98 -29.96 15.32
CA LYS A 86 -16.87 -30.49 16.35
C LYS A 86 -17.65 -29.38 17.06
N PHE A 87 -16.96 -28.30 17.41
CA PHE A 87 -17.58 -27.15 18.08
C PHE A 87 -18.62 -26.46 17.19
N MET A 88 -18.32 -26.29 15.89
CA MET A 88 -19.26 -25.77 14.90
C MET A 88 -20.54 -26.62 14.85
N LEU A 89 -20.40 -27.94 14.68
CA LEU A 89 -21.55 -28.85 14.59
C LEU A 89 -22.46 -28.78 15.84
N ALA A 90 -21.86 -28.61 17.02
CA ALA A 90 -22.61 -28.47 18.27
C ALA A 90 -23.34 -27.12 18.41
N THR A 91 -22.90 -26.08 17.70
CA THR A 91 -23.35 -24.69 17.92
C THR A 91 -24.25 -24.14 16.81
N ILE A 92 -24.13 -24.67 15.58
CA ILE A 92 -24.94 -24.29 14.41
C ILE A 92 -26.45 -24.20 14.70
N PRO A 93 -27.08 -25.13 15.46
CA PRO A 93 -28.52 -25.07 15.71
C PRO A 93 -29.00 -23.81 16.44
N SER A 94 -28.11 -23.14 17.18
CA SER A 94 -28.43 -21.97 18.01
C SER A 94 -27.85 -20.65 17.49
N MET A 95 -27.21 -20.65 16.32
CA MET A 95 -26.52 -19.46 15.81
C MET A 95 -27.43 -18.56 14.96
N THR A 96 -27.54 -17.31 15.38
CA THR A 96 -28.00 -16.23 14.52
C THR A 96 -26.85 -15.82 13.59
N LYS A 97 -27.01 -16.02 12.28
CA LYS A 97 -26.03 -15.51 11.31
C LYS A 97 -26.09 -13.98 11.29
N ILE A 98 -24.96 -13.34 11.55
CA ILE A 98 -24.80 -11.90 11.32
C ILE A 98 -24.77 -11.69 9.80
N LYS A 99 -25.61 -10.80 9.28
CA LYS A 99 -25.63 -10.44 7.85
C LYS A 99 -24.70 -9.27 7.50
N ASP A 100 -24.08 -8.67 8.51
CA ASP A 100 -23.28 -7.46 8.33
C ASP A 100 -22.01 -7.73 7.52
N PRO A 101 -21.56 -6.72 6.74
CA PRO A 101 -20.27 -6.76 6.08
C PRO A 101 -19.18 -7.08 7.10
N LEU A 102 -18.24 -7.91 6.66
CA LEU A 102 -17.17 -8.39 7.51
C LEU A 102 -16.16 -7.29 7.74
N THR A 103 -16.07 -6.78 8.96
CA THR A 103 -15.06 -5.81 9.36
C THR A 103 -13.95 -6.49 10.15
N GLU A 104 -12.72 -6.34 9.68
CA GLU A 104 -11.52 -6.83 10.35
C GLU A 104 -10.91 -5.71 11.17
N GLN A 105 -10.90 -5.87 12.50
CA GLN A 105 -10.19 -4.95 13.36
C GLN A 105 -8.68 -5.22 13.24
N ARG A 106 -7.93 -4.28 12.67
CA ARG A 106 -6.50 -4.39 12.40
C ARG A 106 -5.74 -3.29 13.15
N ILE A 107 -4.48 -3.59 13.49
CA ILE A 107 -3.50 -2.59 13.86
C ILE A 107 -2.52 -2.44 12.69
N MET A 108 -2.27 -1.20 12.27
CA MET A 108 -1.34 -0.87 11.20
C MET A 108 -0.27 0.11 11.68
N ARG A 109 0.95 -0.11 11.21
CA ARG A 109 2.13 0.71 11.50
C ARG A 109 2.50 1.44 10.22
N VAL A 110 2.37 2.76 10.22
CA VAL A 110 2.60 3.54 9.00
C VAL A 110 3.67 4.57 9.27
N ALA A 111 4.55 4.82 8.30
CA ALA A 111 5.48 5.92 8.32
C ALA A 111 5.39 6.69 7.02
N THR A 112 5.31 8.01 7.13
CA THR A 112 5.35 8.92 5.99
C THR A 112 6.67 9.68 6.03
N VAL A 113 7.42 9.62 4.93
CA VAL A 113 8.64 10.40 4.74
C VAL A 113 8.27 11.67 3.97
N ALA A 114 8.56 12.83 4.56
CA ALA A 114 8.40 14.13 3.94
C ALA A 114 9.78 14.73 3.71
N THR A 115 10.22 14.76 2.46
CA THR A 115 11.50 15.38 2.08
C THR A 115 11.25 16.38 0.95
N PRO A 116 11.83 17.59 1.01
CA PRO A 116 11.73 18.56 -0.07
C PRO A 116 12.22 17.97 -1.40
N THR A 117 11.31 17.74 -2.33
CA THR A 117 11.57 17.24 -3.69
C THR A 117 11.22 18.28 -4.76
N GLY A 118 10.30 19.21 -4.47
CA GLY A 118 9.81 20.24 -5.40
C GLY A 118 10.82 21.35 -5.72
N GLY A 119 12.12 21.11 -5.51
CA GLY A 119 13.20 22.05 -5.76
C GLY A 119 14.45 21.34 -6.22
N PHE A 120 14.39 20.71 -7.40
CA PHE A 120 15.45 19.97 -8.10
C PHE A 120 16.83 20.65 -8.22
N THR A 121 17.06 21.79 -7.54
CA THR A 121 18.10 22.78 -7.79
C THR A 121 18.98 23.17 -6.58
N GLN A 122 18.84 22.57 -5.38
CA GLN A 122 19.58 23.12 -4.21
C GLN A 122 20.69 22.26 -3.59
N LEU A 123 20.81 20.98 -3.92
CA LEU A 123 21.93 20.15 -3.49
C LEU A 123 22.52 19.43 -4.70
N ALA A 124 23.85 19.38 -4.78
CA ALA A 124 24.53 18.65 -5.83
C ALA A 124 23.92 17.25 -5.94
N PRO A 125 23.51 16.82 -7.15
CA PRO A 125 22.73 15.61 -7.32
C PRO A 125 23.56 14.42 -6.88
N ARG A 126 22.95 13.58 -6.03
CA ARG A 126 23.62 12.44 -5.38
C ARG A 126 23.96 11.38 -6.42
N THR A 127 25.10 10.73 -6.30
CA THR A 127 25.35 9.47 -7.02
C THR A 127 24.33 8.42 -6.61
N VAL A 128 24.17 7.36 -7.42
CA VAL A 128 23.32 6.21 -7.06
C VAL A 128 23.67 5.66 -5.66
N LYS A 129 24.96 5.50 -5.35
CA LYS A 129 25.42 5.01 -4.05
C LYS A 129 25.00 5.92 -2.89
N GLU A 130 25.14 7.23 -3.05
CA GLU A 130 24.74 8.21 -2.04
C GLU A 130 23.21 8.23 -1.85
N GLN A 131 22.45 8.11 -2.93
CA GLN A 131 21.00 8.06 -2.88
C GLN A 131 20.49 6.76 -2.22
N VAL A 132 21.12 5.60 -2.49
CA VAL A 132 20.85 4.34 -1.77
C VAL A 132 21.18 4.48 -0.28
N GLY A 133 22.31 5.12 0.06
CA GLY A 133 22.68 5.38 1.45
C GLY A 133 21.70 6.30 2.18
N LEU A 134 21.13 7.29 1.48
CA LEU A 134 20.07 8.14 2.00
C LEU A 134 18.77 7.35 2.23
N PHE A 135 18.39 6.53 1.25
CA PHE A 135 17.23 5.64 1.36
C PHE A 135 17.33 4.71 2.56
N ALA A 136 18.47 4.05 2.76
CA ALA A 136 18.73 3.23 3.94
C ALA A 136 18.56 4.01 5.25
N ARG A 137 19.08 5.24 5.31
CA ARG A 137 18.92 6.10 6.48
C ARG A 137 17.46 6.46 6.74
N HIS A 138 16.69 6.80 5.70
CA HIS A 138 15.30 7.22 5.84
C HIS A 138 14.42 6.04 6.25
N VAL A 139 14.52 4.91 5.55
CA VAL A 139 13.78 3.68 5.88
C VAL A 139 14.15 3.18 7.27
N GLY A 140 15.46 3.11 7.59
CA GLY A 140 15.90 2.69 8.92
C GLY A 140 15.44 3.62 10.04
N SER A 141 15.38 4.93 9.79
CA SER A 141 14.83 5.90 10.75
C SER A 141 13.32 5.74 10.92
N ALA A 142 12.58 5.53 9.82
CA ALA A 142 11.16 5.26 9.83
C ALA A 142 10.83 3.99 10.63
N TYR A 143 11.54 2.89 10.35
CA TYR A 143 11.41 1.63 11.09
C TYR A 143 11.66 1.82 12.59
N LYS A 144 12.76 2.48 12.96
CA LYS A 144 13.07 2.78 14.36
C LYS A 144 11.98 3.62 15.05
N LEU A 145 11.38 4.57 14.34
CA LEU A 145 10.28 5.36 14.89
C LEU A 145 9.01 4.53 15.09
N MET A 146 8.69 3.61 14.16
CA MET A 146 7.57 2.67 14.34
C MET A 146 7.76 1.79 15.58
N LEU A 147 8.97 1.26 15.78
CA LEU A 147 9.31 0.35 16.88
C LEU A 147 9.30 0.99 18.28
N LYS A 148 9.21 2.33 18.39
CA LYS A 148 9.03 3.00 19.69
C LYS A 148 7.74 2.58 20.42
N GLN A 149 6.82 1.93 19.72
CA GLN A 149 5.53 1.48 20.23
C GLN A 149 5.52 0.02 20.67
N GLY A 150 6.64 -0.69 20.46
CA GLY A 150 6.74 -2.13 20.62
C GLY A 150 7.29 -2.79 19.36
N ALA A 151 7.61 -4.08 19.49
CA ALA A 151 7.94 -4.92 18.35
C ALA A 151 6.73 -5.04 17.41
N LEU A 152 7.00 -5.16 16.10
CA LEU A 152 5.96 -5.47 15.13
C LEU A 152 5.44 -6.88 15.37
N LEU A 153 4.12 -7.02 15.41
CA LEU A 153 3.49 -8.33 15.48
C LEU A 153 3.42 -8.94 14.07
N PRO A 154 3.44 -10.28 13.93
CA PRO A 154 3.46 -10.93 12.61
C PRO A 154 2.30 -10.55 11.69
N ASP A 155 1.15 -10.21 12.27
CA ASP A 155 -0.08 -9.85 11.57
C ASP A 155 -0.37 -8.33 11.54
N GLU A 156 0.57 -7.50 12.01
CA GLU A 156 0.55 -6.05 11.82
C GLU A 156 1.14 -5.68 10.44
N ALA A 157 0.36 -4.97 9.62
CA ALA A 157 0.89 -4.39 8.38
C ALA A 157 1.75 -3.16 8.70
N ALA A 158 3.00 -3.19 8.25
CA ALA A 158 3.95 -2.09 8.40
C ALA A 158 4.33 -1.48 7.03
N ILE A 159 3.96 -0.22 6.81
CA ILE A 159 4.09 0.47 5.51
C ILE A 159 4.89 1.76 5.66
N CYS A 160 5.96 1.91 4.89
CA CYS A 160 6.74 3.15 4.79
C CYS A 160 6.51 3.79 3.42
N VAL A 161 6.04 5.03 3.37
CA VAL A 161 5.74 5.73 2.11
C VAL A 161 6.66 6.92 1.92
N LEU A 162 7.30 6.97 0.75
CA LEU A 162 8.19 8.04 0.31
C LEU A 162 7.51 8.90 -0.77
N PRO A 163 7.87 10.20 -0.86
CA PRO A 163 7.18 11.13 -1.74
C PRO A 163 7.57 10.93 -3.21
N GLU A 164 6.82 11.58 -4.09
CA GLU A 164 7.13 11.57 -5.52
C GLU A 164 8.50 12.24 -5.75
N PHE A 165 9.23 11.80 -6.78
CA PHE A 165 10.56 12.31 -7.13
C PHE A 165 11.67 12.06 -6.11
N TYR A 166 11.40 11.24 -5.08
CA TYR A 166 12.40 10.86 -4.07
C TYR A 166 13.72 10.35 -4.67
N SER A 167 13.63 9.60 -5.77
CA SER A 167 14.75 8.90 -6.41
C SER A 167 15.81 9.75 -7.11
N HIS A 168 15.64 11.08 -7.17
CA HIS A 168 16.50 11.93 -8.00
C HIS A 168 17.99 11.77 -7.66
N CYS A 169 18.78 11.36 -8.66
CA CYS A 169 20.22 11.14 -8.56
C CYS A 169 20.90 11.42 -9.92
N ARG A 170 22.22 11.70 -9.88
CA ARG A 170 23.04 11.92 -11.08
C ARG A 170 23.55 10.62 -11.67
N SER A 171 23.74 10.63 -12.99
CA SER A 171 24.46 9.62 -13.76
C SER A 171 25.66 10.27 -14.45
N GLY A 172 26.87 9.90 -14.03
CA GLY A 172 28.10 10.57 -14.46
C GLY A 172 28.12 12.06 -14.07
N GLU A 173 28.33 12.92 -15.06
CA GLU A 173 28.33 14.39 -14.90
C GLU A 173 26.94 15.01 -15.10
N THR A 174 25.95 14.23 -15.53
CA THR A 174 24.61 14.73 -15.85
C THR A 174 23.64 14.51 -14.70
N SER A 175 22.81 15.53 -14.46
CA SER A 175 21.68 15.46 -13.54
C SER A 175 20.42 15.83 -14.28
N ARG A 176 19.48 14.89 -14.32
CA ARG A 176 18.16 15.08 -14.92
C ARG A 176 17.12 14.53 -13.98
N LEU A 177 15.94 15.13 -13.95
CA LEU A 177 14.81 14.61 -13.19
C LEU A 177 14.46 13.17 -13.59
N PHE A 178 14.46 12.92 -14.90
CA PHE A 178 14.25 11.59 -15.46
C PHE A 178 15.60 10.95 -15.79
N MET A 179 16.04 10.04 -14.91
CA MET A 179 17.32 9.36 -15.07
C MET A 179 17.28 8.33 -16.22
N PRO A 180 18.42 7.94 -16.80
CA PRO A 180 18.48 6.82 -17.74
C PRO A 180 17.92 5.53 -17.13
N TYR A 181 17.31 4.67 -17.95
CA TYR A 181 16.75 3.38 -17.52
C TYR A 181 17.76 2.56 -16.68
N ASP A 182 19.01 2.44 -17.14
CA ASP A 182 20.04 1.67 -16.43
C ASP A 182 20.36 2.24 -15.04
N THR A 183 20.31 3.57 -14.89
CA THR A 183 20.48 4.24 -13.59
C THR A 183 19.32 3.93 -12.66
N GLN A 184 18.08 3.89 -13.17
CA GLN A 184 16.92 3.44 -12.41
C GLN A 184 17.08 1.99 -11.95
N GLN A 185 17.54 1.07 -12.82
CA GLN A 185 17.73 -0.33 -12.46
C GLN A 185 18.77 -0.50 -11.35
N GLN A 186 19.89 0.23 -11.43
CA GLN A 186 20.90 0.23 -10.37
C GLN A 186 20.35 0.78 -9.05
N LEU A 187 19.57 1.85 -9.10
CA LEU A 187 18.96 2.45 -7.91
C LEU A 187 17.93 1.51 -7.27
N LEU A 188 17.06 0.90 -8.09
CA LEU A 188 16.05 -0.06 -7.65
C LEU A 188 16.69 -1.31 -7.02
N ALA A 189 17.77 -1.83 -7.61
CA ALA A 189 18.54 -2.94 -7.04
C ALA A 189 19.13 -2.57 -5.67
N GLY A 190 19.66 -1.35 -5.53
CA GLY A 190 20.14 -0.83 -4.25
C GLY A 190 19.03 -0.70 -3.19
N TYR A 191 17.84 -0.19 -3.57
CA TYR A 191 16.70 -0.11 -2.68
C TYR A 191 16.17 -1.48 -2.26
N CYS A 192 16.16 -2.45 -3.19
CA CYS A 192 15.84 -3.84 -2.88
C CYS A 192 16.84 -4.41 -1.86
N ALA A 193 18.15 -4.22 -2.05
CA ALA A 193 19.16 -4.68 -1.10
C ALA A 193 18.93 -4.10 0.31
N VAL A 194 18.62 -2.81 0.42
CA VAL A 194 18.27 -2.16 1.71
C VAL A 194 17.02 -2.77 2.33
N SER A 195 15.99 -3.08 1.54
CA SER A 195 14.74 -3.63 2.08
C SER A 195 14.89 -5.00 2.77
N LYS A 196 15.98 -5.74 2.50
CA LYS A 196 16.31 -7.00 3.19
C LYS A 196 16.65 -6.78 4.67
N GLU A 197 17.08 -5.57 5.04
CA GLU A 197 17.35 -5.20 6.44
C GLU A 197 16.04 -4.97 7.23
N PHE A 198 14.91 -4.83 6.53
CA PHE A 198 13.59 -4.52 7.11
C PHE A 198 12.50 -5.42 6.48
N PRO A 199 12.58 -6.75 6.64
CA PRO A 199 11.74 -7.71 5.91
C PRO A 199 10.23 -7.58 6.21
N GLU A 200 9.87 -6.98 7.34
CA GLU A 200 8.48 -6.74 7.74
C GLU A 200 7.88 -5.47 7.08
N LEU A 201 8.71 -4.61 6.49
CA LEU A 201 8.25 -3.37 5.86
C LEU A 201 7.89 -3.56 4.38
N LEU A 202 6.68 -3.13 4.03
CA LEU A 202 6.38 -2.73 2.66
C LEU A 202 6.83 -1.27 2.45
N ILE A 203 7.80 -1.06 1.57
CA ILE A 203 8.35 0.26 1.28
C ILE A 203 7.81 0.76 -0.06
N MET A 204 7.01 1.82 -0.02
CA MET A 204 6.43 2.46 -1.18
C MET A 204 7.30 3.64 -1.60
N VAL A 205 8.00 3.52 -2.74
CA VAL A 205 8.97 4.51 -3.20
C VAL A 205 8.75 4.88 -4.66
N ASN A 206 8.84 6.18 -4.94
CA ASN A 206 8.71 6.70 -6.29
C ASN A 206 10.07 6.80 -6.99
N ILE A 207 10.16 6.27 -8.22
CA ILE A 207 11.34 6.37 -9.07
C ILE A 207 10.98 6.94 -10.45
N THR A 208 11.71 7.97 -10.86
CA THR A 208 11.59 8.58 -12.19
C THR A 208 12.68 8.11 -13.11
N ALA A 209 12.35 7.81 -14.36
CA ALA A 209 13.32 7.36 -15.34
C ALA A 209 12.89 7.67 -16.78
N THR A 210 13.72 7.24 -17.72
CA THR A 210 13.35 7.11 -19.14
C THR A 210 13.15 5.64 -19.48
N THR A 211 12.39 5.35 -20.53
CA THR A 211 12.29 3.99 -21.08
C THR A 211 13.65 3.48 -21.55
N LYS A 212 13.82 2.15 -21.59
CA LYS A 212 15.04 1.52 -22.12
C LYS A 212 15.27 1.87 -23.59
N ASP A 213 14.20 1.74 -24.37
CA ASP A 213 14.21 1.92 -25.82
C ASP A 213 13.31 3.09 -26.24
N ASN A 214 13.49 3.56 -27.47
CA ASN A 214 12.61 4.57 -28.05
C ASN A 214 11.23 3.98 -28.33
N VAL A 215 10.17 4.70 -27.98
CA VAL A 215 8.77 4.25 -28.18
C VAL A 215 8.10 5.09 -29.29
N VAL A 216 7.14 4.51 -30.00
CA VAL A 216 6.31 5.13 -31.05
C VAL A 216 4.86 5.23 -30.57
N ASP A 217 4.10 6.25 -31.01
CA ASP A 217 2.72 6.47 -30.57
C ASP A 217 1.68 5.45 -31.09
N GLU A 218 0.44 5.58 -30.60
CA GLU A 218 -0.67 4.65 -30.80
C GLU A 218 -1.13 4.48 -32.27
N LEU A 219 -0.74 5.37 -33.19
CA LEU A 219 -1.24 5.34 -34.56
C LEU A 219 -0.36 4.52 -35.51
N GLY A 220 0.81 4.06 -35.07
CA GLY A 220 1.75 3.28 -35.90
C GLY A 220 2.09 3.95 -37.23
N LYS A 221 1.78 5.24 -37.39
CA LYS A 221 1.89 6.00 -38.63
C LYS A 221 2.76 7.22 -38.38
N SER A 222 3.83 7.25 -39.15
CA SER A 222 4.65 8.43 -39.43
C SER A 222 3.78 9.59 -39.92
N LEU A 223 3.35 10.44 -38.99
CA LEU A 223 3.21 11.87 -39.25
C LEU A 223 3.86 12.58 -38.05
N GLU A 224 5.14 12.93 -38.25
CA GLU A 224 5.90 13.96 -37.50
C GLU A 224 6.44 13.67 -36.09
N HIS A 225 6.28 12.49 -35.51
CA HIS A 225 6.91 12.14 -34.22
C HIS A 225 7.99 11.05 -34.37
N ARG A 226 9.27 11.45 -34.23
CA ARG A 226 10.41 10.51 -34.20
C ARG A 226 10.33 9.63 -32.94
N ALA A 227 10.82 8.39 -33.04
CA ALA A 227 11.02 7.52 -31.90
C ALA A 227 11.85 8.24 -30.82
N ARG A 228 11.38 8.26 -29.57
CA ARG A 228 12.02 8.96 -28.45
C ARG A 228 11.93 8.15 -27.16
N LEU A 229 12.89 8.35 -26.28
CA LEU A 229 12.82 7.89 -24.89
C LEU A 229 11.64 8.57 -24.19
N GLN A 230 10.74 7.77 -23.63
CA GLN A 230 9.60 8.28 -22.86
C GLN A 230 9.99 8.42 -21.40
N LYS A 231 9.42 9.40 -20.72
CA LYS A 231 9.58 9.63 -19.29
C LYS A 231 8.64 8.70 -18.54
N THR A 232 9.14 8.09 -17.46
CA THR A 232 8.36 7.23 -16.59
C THR A 232 8.45 7.76 -15.17
N ASN A 233 7.33 7.77 -14.47
CA ASN A 233 7.25 8.08 -13.06
C ASN A 233 6.48 6.95 -12.39
N ILE A 234 7.17 6.15 -11.58
CA ILE A 234 6.70 4.84 -11.16
C ILE A 234 6.74 4.78 -9.64
N LEU A 235 5.61 4.43 -9.03
CA LEU A 235 5.54 4.04 -7.63
C LEU A 235 5.80 2.53 -7.53
N PHE A 236 6.90 2.17 -6.89
CA PHE A 236 7.26 0.81 -6.56
C PHE A 236 6.85 0.49 -5.13
N GLY A 237 6.38 -0.73 -4.87
CA GLY A 237 6.40 -1.34 -3.54
C GLY A 237 7.52 -2.37 -3.50
N ILE A 238 8.41 -2.22 -2.52
CA ILE A 238 9.59 -3.06 -2.33
C ILE A 238 9.46 -3.74 -0.97
N LYS A 239 9.70 -5.05 -0.94
CA LYS A 239 9.67 -5.84 0.29
C LYS A 239 10.71 -6.95 0.23
N ASN A 240 11.49 -7.11 1.31
CA ASN A 240 12.43 -8.21 1.49
C ASN A 240 13.34 -8.53 0.29
N GLY A 241 13.81 -7.50 -0.42
CA GLY A 241 14.68 -7.68 -1.58
C GLY A 241 13.97 -7.77 -2.93
N GLU A 242 12.65 -7.68 -2.96
CA GLU A 242 11.86 -7.88 -4.16
C GLU A 242 10.93 -6.71 -4.44
N VAL A 243 10.62 -6.52 -5.74
CA VAL A 243 9.58 -5.61 -6.19
C VAL A 243 8.27 -6.36 -6.23
N VAL A 244 7.33 -5.95 -5.39
CA VAL A 244 6.06 -6.65 -5.15
C VAL A 244 4.85 -5.84 -5.66
N TYR A 245 5.07 -4.58 -6.02
CA TYR A 245 4.05 -3.66 -6.53
C TYR A 245 4.68 -2.66 -7.51
N ILE A 246 3.98 -2.35 -8.61
CA ILE A 246 4.39 -1.37 -9.61
C ILE A 246 3.17 -0.58 -10.07
N ASN A 247 3.27 0.76 -10.07
CA ASN A 247 2.23 1.65 -10.54
C ASN A 247 2.83 2.81 -11.33
N TYR A 248 2.50 2.87 -12.62
CA TYR A 248 2.88 3.97 -13.50
C TYR A 248 1.94 5.15 -13.33
N LYS A 249 2.53 6.34 -13.19
CA LYS A 249 1.77 7.60 -13.23
C LYS A 249 1.11 7.76 -14.61
N VAL A 250 -0.20 7.92 -14.62
CA VAL A 250 -1.02 7.97 -15.84
C VAL A 250 -1.17 9.40 -16.34
N ASN A 251 -1.46 10.35 -15.47
CA ASN A 251 -1.58 11.74 -15.89
C ASN A 251 -0.26 12.46 -15.70
N LYS A 252 0.11 13.25 -16.71
CA LYS A 252 1.19 14.23 -16.62
C LYS A 252 1.04 15.05 -15.32
N GLY A 253 2.09 15.10 -14.52
CA GLY A 253 2.26 16.15 -13.51
C GLY A 253 3.67 16.69 -13.52
N PRO A 254 4.03 17.70 -12.72
CA PRO A 254 3.29 18.82 -12.17
C PRO A 254 3.77 20.16 -12.76
N ALA A 255 3.35 21.31 -12.20
CA ALA A 255 3.84 22.63 -12.60
C ALA A 255 5.35 22.87 -12.33
N ASP A 256 6.05 21.90 -11.71
CA ASP A 256 7.41 22.03 -11.16
C ASP A 256 8.51 21.30 -11.94
N ILE A 257 8.22 20.72 -13.12
CA ILE A 257 9.29 20.22 -14.01
C ILE A 257 10.18 21.41 -14.43
N PRO A 258 11.52 21.33 -14.36
CA PRO A 258 12.40 22.39 -14.87
C PRO A 258 12.13 22.71 -16.34
N GLU A 259 12.10 24.00 -16.71
CA GLU A 259 11.70 24.44 -18.07
C GLU A 259 12.58 23.87 -19.19
N ASP A 260 13.86 23.65 -18.91
CA ASP A 260 14.83 23.01 -19.80
C ASP A 260 14.62 21.50 -19.96
N GLU A 261 13.95 20.87 -18.99
CA GLU A 261 13.49 19.49 -19.09
C GLU A 261 12.04 19.40 -19.62
N ARG A 262 11.32 20.52 -19.75
CA ARG A 262 9.97 20.53 -20.31
C ARG A 262 10.02 20.28 -21.82
N LEU A 263 9.09 19.45 -22.29
CA LEU A 263 8.74 19.49 -23.71
C LEU A 263 7.64 20.56 -23.91
N SER A 264 7.21 20.84 -25.14
CA SER A 264 6.05 21.73 -25.36
C SER A 264 4.81 21.19 -24.62
N VAL A 265 3.86 22.06 -24.24
CA VAL A 265 2.67 21.69 -23.45
C VAL A 265 1.91 20.48 -24.04
N GLU A 266 1.81 20.41 -25.38
CA GLU A 266 1.22 19.29 -26.13
C GLU A 266 2.12 18.03 -26.16
N SER A 267 3.43 18.16 -26.30
CA SER A 267 4.33 17.01 -26.36
C SER A 267 4.62 16.38 -25.00
N GLU A 268 4.49 17.13 -23.91
CA GLU A 268 4.63 16.55 -22.57
C GLU A 268 3.46 15.62 -22.19
N ARG A 269 2.24 15.91 -22.66
CA ARG A 269 1.07 15.01 -22.51
C ARG A 269 1.33 13.64 -23.15
N ASN A 270 2.18 13.59 -24.18
CA ASN A 270 2.52 12.39 -24.94
C ASN A 270 3.90 11.80 -24.56
N SER A 271 4.62 12.42 -23.61
CA SER A 271 5.99 12.06 -23.25
C SER A 271 6.10 11.10 -22.08
N TYR A 272 5.07 11.07 -21.24
CA TYR A 272 4.92 10.00 -20.26
C TYR A 272 4.54 8.73 -20.99
N TYR A 273 5.08 7.59 -20.57
CA TYR A 273 4.83 6.32 -21.23
C TYR A 273 3.32 6.04 -21.35
N HIS A 274 2.80 6.24 -22.56
CA HIS A 274 1.43 5.95 -22.99
C HIS A 274 1.51 4.97 -24.17
N ALA A 275 2.30 3.91 -24.05
CA ALA A 275 2.27 2.89 -25.08
C ALA A 275 0.88 2.24 -25.07
N THR A 276 0.32 2.05 -26.26
CA THR A 276 -0.82 1.17 -26.57
C THR A 276 -0.70 -0.25 -25.99
N ALA A 277 0.46 -0.62 -25.44
CA ALA A 277 0.71 -1.83 -24.67
C ALA A 277 -0.14 -1.95 -23.39
N ASP A 278 -0.68 -0.86 -22.85
CA ASP A 278 -1.17 -0.84 -21.47
C ASP A 278 -2.70 -0.97 -21.29
N ARG A 279 -3.36 -1.70 -22.19
CA ARG A 279 -4.72 -2.26 -21.91
C ARG A 279 -4.74 -3.77 -21.77
N ARG A 280 -3.67 -4.46 -22.20
CA ARG A 280 -3.52 -5.92 -22.05
C ARG A 280 -2.56 -6.29 -20.91
N VAL A 281 -1.61 -5.41 -20.56
CA VAL A 281 -0.63 -5.59 -19.46
C VAL A 281 -1.11 -4.99 -18.13
N MET A 282 -1.96 -3.96 -18.14
CA MET A 282 -2.67 -3.44 -16.94
C MET A 282 -3.72 -4.40 -16.36
N LYS A 283 -3.59 -5.72 -16.49
CA LYS A 283 -4.35 -6.62 -15.61
C LYS A 283 -3.63 -6.63 -14.25
N LEU A 284 -4.15 -5.83 -13.32
CA LEU A 284 -4.11 -6.10 -11.87
C LEU A 284 -2.82 -5.83 -11.07
N ASP A 285 -1.73 -5.25 -11.58
CA ASP A 285 -0.58 -4.93 -10.71
C ASP A 285 -0.78 -3.71 -9.78
N TYR A 286 -1.78 -2.86 -10.05
CA TYR A 286 -2.13 -1.68 -9.23
C TYR A 286 -2.88 -2.01 -7.93
N LEU A 287 -3.32 -3.26 -7.76
CA LEU A 287 -4.02 -3.73 -6.56
C LEU A 287 -3.25 -4.93 -6.02
N LYS A 288 -2.76 -4.81 -4.80
CA LYS A 288 -2.10 -5.92 -4.11
C LYS A 288 -2.71 -6.10 -2.73
N GLN A 289 -2.38 -7.22 -2.12
CA GLN A 289 -2.73 -7.51 -0.75
C GLN A 289 -1.44 -7.62 0.04
N PHE A 290 -1.41 -7.02 1.23
CA PHE A 290 -0.32 -7.14 2.18
C PHE A 290 -0.92 -7.40 3.55
N LYS A 291 -0.53 -8.50 4.20
CA LYS A 291 -1.07 -8.92 5.51
C LYS A 291 -2.59 -9.12 5.53
N GLY A 292 -3.18 -9.55 4.43
CA GLY A 292 -4.61 -9.72 4.24
C GLY A 292 -5.33 -8.44 3.83
N ILE A 293 -4.63 -7.30 3.70
CA ILE A 293 -5.22 -5.98 3.48
C ILE A 293 -5.01 -5.54 2.04
N THR A 294 -6.09 -5.23 1.32
CA THR A 294 -6.01 -4.72 -0.05
C THR A 294 -5.53 -3.27 -0.07
N PHE A 295 -4.62 -2.96 -0.98
CA PHE A 295 -4.15 -1.60 -1.18
C PHE A 295 -3.98 -1.23 -2.64
N ALA A 296 -4.05 0.08 -2.90
CA ALA A 296 -3.79 0.69 -4.19
C ALA A 296 -2.94 1.95 -4.01
N GLY A 297 -1.96 2.14 -4.89
CA GLY A 297 -1.13 3.34 -4.93
C GLY A 297 -1.54 4.29 -6.05
N SER A 298 -1.23 5.57 -5.90
CA SER A 298 -1.33 6.60 -6.94
C SER A 298 -0.19 7.61 -6.79
N VAL A 299 0.12 8.32 -7.89
CA VAL A 299 1.19 9.31 -7.91
C VAL A 299 0.61 10.70 -8.17
N CYS A 300 0.70 11.57 -7.15
CA CYS A 300 0.43 13.00 -7.26
C CYS A 300 -0.94 13.29 -7.90
N ILE A 301 -0.95 13.89 -9.09
CA ILE A 301 -2.16 14.33 -9.79
C ILE A 301 -3.12 13.18 -10.09
N ASP A 302 -2.64 11.93 -10.18
CA ASP A 302 -3.52 10.77 -10.40
C ASP A 302 -4.51 10.56 -9.25
N ALA A 303 -4.11 10.93 -8.03
CA ALA A 303 -5.01 10.91 -6.89
C ALA A 303 -6.11 11.98 -7.04
N ALA A 304 -5.73 13.21 -7.40
CA ALA A 304 -6.68 14.32 -7.62
C ALA A 304 -7.58 14.10 -8.85
N GLU A 305 -7.12 13.33 -9.83
CA GLU A 305 -7.91 12.95 -11.00
C GLU A 305 -8.78 11.71 -10.78
N GLY A 306 -8.73 11.09 -9.59
CA GLY A 306 -9.52 9.90 -9.27
C GLY A 306 -9.20 8.72 -10.19
N VAL A 307 -7.95 8.56 -10.63
CA VAL A 307 -7.55 7.56 -11.62
C VAL A 307 -7.86 6.13 -11.17
N ILE A 308 -7.61 5.82 -9.89
CA ILE A 308 -7.91 4.49 -9.32
C ILE A 308 -9.40 4.18 -9.50
N GLY A 309 -10.29 5.10 -9.14
CA GLY A 309 -11.74 4.91 -9.30
C GLY A 309 -12.19 4.75 -10.74
N LYS A 310 -11.65 5.58 -11.64
CA LYS A 310 -11.92 5.48 -13.09
C LYS A 310 -11.49 4.11 -13.63
N TYR A 311 -10.35 3.60 -13.19
CA TYR A 311 -9.85 2.29 -13.60
C TYR A 311 -10.70 1.15 -13.02
N LEU A 312 -10.97 1.16 -11.71
CA LEU A 312 -11.81 0.15 -11.05
C LEU A 312 -13.20 0.08 -11.68
N SER A 313 -13.79 1.22 -12.05
CA SER A 313 -15.11 1.28 -12.72
C SER A 313 -15.09 0.68 -14.13
N LYS A 314 -13.94 0.74 -14.83
CA LYS A 314 -13.78 0.07 -16.14
C LYS A 314 -13.60 -1.44 -15.98
N GLN A 315 -12.88 -1.87 -14.95
CA GLN A 315 -12.63 -3.28 -14.69
C GLN A 315 -13.86 -3.99 -14.09
N PHE A 316 -14.60 -3.28 -13.23
CA PHE A 316 -15.79 -3.76 -12.55
C PHE A 316 -16.96 -2.86 -12.94
N PRO A 317 -17.76 -3.22 -13.97
CA PRO A 317 -18.87 -2.37 -14.44
C PRO A 317 -19.94 -2.06 -13.37
N SER A 318 -20.01 -2.87 -12.30
CA SER A 318 -20.83 -2.65 -11.12
C SER A 318 -20.02 -2.13 -9.93
N PHE A 319 -18.97 -1.36 -10.18
CA PHE A 319 -18.09 -0.83 -9.15
C PHE A 319 -18.87 -0.03 -8.11
N SER A 320 -18.63 -0.36 -6.85
CA SER A 320 -18.94 0.46 -5.69
C SER A 320 -17.72 0.45 -4.78
N GLU A 321 -17.52 1.53 -4.03
CA GLU A 321 -16.36 1.60 -3.12
C GLU A 321 -16.44 0.51 -2.03
N ASP A 322 -17.65 0.17 -1.60
CA ASP A 322 -17.88 -0.88 -0.59
C ASP A 322 -17.50 -2.27 -1.08
N GLU A 323 -17.85 -2.63 -2.31
CA GLU A 323 -17.58 -3.97 -2.82
C GLU A 323 -16.16 -4.11 -3.40
N PHE A 324 -15.64 -3.04 -4.04
CA PHE A 324 -14.44 -3.11 -4.87
C PHE A 324 -13.38 -2.05 -4.56
N GLY A 325 -13.58 -1.24 -3.51
CA GLY A 325 -12.59 -0.25 -3.07
C GLY A 325 -11.40 -0.89 -2.33
N PRO A 326 -10.16 -0.42 -2.51
CA PRO A 326 -9.04 -0.89 -1.69
C PRO A 326 -9.23 -0.47 -0.23
N ALA A 327 -8.83 -1.31 0.73
CA ALA A 327 -8.86 -0.94 2.15
C ALA A 327 -7.87 0.21 2.46
N VAL A 328 -6.74 0.25 1.73
CA VAL A 328 -5.71 1.29 1.88
C VAL A 328 -5.43 1.97 0.54
N GLN A 329 -5.53 3.29 0.50
CA GLN A 329 -5.13 4.11 -0.64
C GLN A 329 -3.84 4.87 -0.30
N ILE A 330 -2.78 4.64 -1.07
CA ILE A 330 -1.46 5.25 -0.90
C ILE A 330 -1.26 6.33 -1.97
N ILE A 331 -0.76 7.49 -1.55
CA ILE A 331 -0.42 8.59 -2.42
C ILE A 331 1.04 8.99 -2.18
N SER A 332 1.83 8.89 -3.26
CA SER A 332 3.18 9.46 -3.32
C SER A 332 3.10 10.77 -4.12
N SER A 333 3.45 11.89 -3.51
CA SER A 333 3.17 13.23 -4.06
C SER A 333 4.31 14.21 -3.86
N SER A 334 4.36 15.26 -4.68
CA SER A 334 5.33 16.37 -4.57
C SER A 334 4.71 17.77 -4.68
N SER A 335 3.52 17.89 -5.28
CA SER A 335 3.08 19.15 -5.89
C SER A 335 1.55 19.26 -6.02
N MET A 336 0.91 18.50 -6.90
CA MET A 336 -0.56 18.46 -7.06
C MET A 336 -1.13 17.18 -6.49
N THR A 337 -1.64 17.23 -5.27
CA THR A 337 -2.34 16.11 -4.64
C THR A 337 -3.51 16.65 -3.83
N LEU A 338 -4.19 15.78 -3.09
CA LEU A 338 -5.18 16.15 -2.10
C LEU A 338 -4.59 17.22 -1.16
N SER A 339 -5.16 18.43 -1.20
CA SER A 339 -4.84 19.50 -0.26
C SER A 339 -5.02 19.10 1.21
N GLN A 340 -4.37 19.81 2.12
CA GLN A 340 -4.67 19.65 3.54
C GLN A 340 -6.01 20.29 3.91
N GLY A 341 -6.76 19.62 4.79
CA GLY A 341 -7.96 20.20 5.41
C GLY A 341 -9.30 19.60 4.97
N PHE A 342 -9.31 18.59 4.11
CA PHE A 342 -10.55 17.88 3.81
C PHE A 342 -11.05 17.13 5.04
N LYS A 343 -12.32 17.36 5.37
CA LYS A 343 -13.00 16.67 6.47
C LYS A 343 -13.99 15.64 5.93
N LYS A 344 -14.40 15.77 4.67
CA LYS A 344 -15.42 14.91 4.06
C LYS A 344 -15.01 14.36 2.70
N ARG A 345 -15.46 13.15 2.40
CA ARG A 345 -15.28 12.50 1.09
C ARG A 345 -16.03 13.24 -0.01
N SER A 346 -17.20 13.79 0.30
CA SER A 346 -17.96 14.66 -0.60
C SER A 346 -17.16 15.84 -1.14
N ASP A 347 -16.14 16.30 -0.41
CA ASP A 347 -15.28 17.42 -0.81
C ASP A 347 -14.16 16.96 -1.75
N LEU A 348 -13.98 15.64 -1.92
CA LEU A 348 -12.93 14.96 -2.66
C LEU A 348 -13.47 14.33 -3.94
N VAL A 349 -14.27 15.12 -4.65
CA VAL A 349 -14.78 14.79 -5.97
C VAL A 349 -14.11 15.74 -6.95
N ASN A 350 -13.53 15.19 -8.00
CA ASN A 350 -12.93 16.00 -9.06
C ASN A 350 -14.06 16.83 -9.72
N SER A 351 -13.95 18.15 -9.65
CA SER A 351 -14.98 19.09 -10.14
C SER A 351 -15.22 18.99 -11.65
N ASP A 352 -14.20 18.57 -12.40
CA ASP A 352 -14.19 18.65 -13.86
C ASP A 352 -14.83 17.41 -14.49
N ASN A 353 -14.82 16.29 -13.78
CA ASN A 353 -15.32 15.01 -14.30
C ASN A 353 -16.17 14.19 -13.31
N GLY A 354 -16.40 14.69 -12.09
CA GLY A 354 -17.19 14.02 -11.06
C GLY A 354 -16.56 12.76 -10.47
N ALA A 355 -15.29 12.45 -10.78
CA ALA A 355 -14.65 11.25 -10.28
C ALA A 355 -14.31 11.35 -8.79
N GLN A 356 -14.60 10.29 -8.04
CA GLN A 356 -14.19 10.16 -6.65
C GLN A 356 -12.67 10.05 -6.56
N GLN A 357 -12.05 10.92 -5.76
CA GLN A 357 -10.60 10.90 -5.52
C GLN A 357 -10.22 9.87 -4.45
N ILE A 358 -11.15 9.56 -3.53
CA ILE A 358 -11.01 8.52 -2.51
C ILE A 358 -11.97 7.38 -2.81
N VAL A 359 -11.43 6.17 -2.97
CA VAL A 359 -12.19 5.00 -3.40
C VAL A 359 -12.15 3.85 -2.41
N THR A 360 -11.77 4.10 -1.16
CA THR A 360 -11.86 3.12 -0.07
C THR A 360 -13.32 2.85 0.34
N PRO A 361 -13.64 1.70 0.97
CA PRO A 361 -15.01 1.40 1.42
C PRO A 361 -15.64 2.46 2.34
N LYS A 362 -16.98 2.51 2.37
CA LYS A 362 -17.81 3.41 3.21
C LYS A 362 -18.50 2.71 4.38
N THR A 363 -18.87 1.44 4.21
CA THR A 363 -19.56 0.56 5.19
C THR A 363 -18.65 0.01 6.29
N GLY A 364 -17.38 0.41 6.27
CA GLY A 364 -16.43 0.29 7.37
C GLY A 364 -15.35 1.35 7.20
N GLN A 365 -14.15 1.08 7.68
CA GLN A 365 -13.06 2.04 7.61
C GLN A 365 -12.11 1.75 6.45
N GLY A 366 -11.66 2.81 5.77
CA GLY A 366 -10.53 2.80 4.87
C GLY A 366 -9.38 3.62 5.42
N ILE A 367 -8.21 3.52 4.81
CA ILE A 367 -7.04 4.33 5.17
C ILE A 367 -6.54 5.07 3.95
N LEU A 368 -6.23 6.34 4.13
CA LEU A 368 -5.48 7.16 3.18
C LEU A 368 -4.09 7.44 3.76
N ILE A 369 -3.03 7.07 3.05
CA ILE A 369 -1.64 7.37 3.40
C ILE A 369 -1.08 8.32 2.35
N GLN A 370 -0.61 9.50 2.74
CA GLN A 370 0.05 10.44 1.84
C GLN A 370 1.47 10.74 2.31
N ALA A 371 2.43 10.57 1.41
CA ALA A 371 3.77 11.13 1.56
C ALA A 371 3.95 12.24 0.52
N ASP A 372 4.27 13.44 0.99
CA ASP A 372 4.38 14.64 0.18
C ASP A 372 5.77 15.24 0.27
N GLY A 373 6.31 15.55 -0.91
CA GLY A 373 7.63 16.14 -1.08
C GLY A 373 7.62 17.63 -1.38
N HIS A 374 6.54 18.34 -1.04
CA HIS A 374 6.46 19.78 -1.26
C HIS A 374 7.36 20.53 -0.28
N ASN A 375 7.99 21.61 -0.75
CA ASN A 375 9.02 22.32 0.01
C ASN A 375 8.47 23.29 1.08
N THR A 376 7.15 23.50 1.14
CA THR A 376 6.53 24.57 1.96
C THR A 376 5.20 24.14 2.55
N LEU A 377 4.39 23.42 1.77
CA LEU A 377 3.19 22.77 2.28
C LEU A 377 3.59 21.48 2.96
N LYS A 378 3.24 21.32 4.23
CA LYS A 378 3.19 19.98 4.82
C LYS A 378 1.94 19.35 4.24
N ARG A 379 1.97 18.17 3.63
CA ARG A 379 0.75 17.41 3.27
C ARG A 379 0.87 15.92 3.52
N SER A 380 2.00 15.47 4.04
CA SER A 380 2.17 14.10 4.51
C SER A 380 1.26 13.84 5.70
N GLY A 381 0.67 12.65 5.74
CA GLY A 381 -0.24 12.28 6.81
C GLY A 381 -0.91 10.93 6.58
N VAL A 382 -1.68 10.53 7.59
CA VAL A 382 -2.55 9.37 7.50
C VAL A 382 -3.95 9.75 7.98
N TRP A 383 -4.97 9.32 7.24
CA TRP A 383 -6.37 9.55 7.58
C TRP A 383 -7.12 8.23 7.62
N ILE A 384 -7.97 8.06 8.64
CA ILE A 384 -9.01 7.04 8.63
C ILE A 384 -10.19 7.61 7.87
N VAL A 385 -10.68 6.88 6.89
CA VAL A 385 -11.87 7.21 6.11
C VAL A 385 -13.03 6.41 6.69
N ASP A 386 -13.97 7.07 7.36
CA ASP A 386 -15.08 6.45 8.09
C ASP A 386 -16.41 7.00 7.58
N GLY A 387 -17.08 6.22 6.72
CA GLY A 387 -18.21 6.70 5.94
C GLY A 387 -17.82 7.93 5.13
N GLU A 388 -18.45 9.07 5.41
CA GLU A 388 -18.14 10.36 4.77
C GLU A 388 -16.98 11.11 5.42
N ASN A 389 -16.52 10.73 6.62
CA ASN A 389 -15.54 11.51 7.37
C ASN A 389 -14.11 11.11 7.05
N LEU A 390 -13.21 12.09 6.96
CA LEU A 390 -11.76 11.89 6.96
C LEU A 390 -11.18 12.34 8.30
N ILE A 391 -10.70 11.37 9.09
CA ILE A 391 -10.20 11.58 10.43
C ILE A 391 -8.67 11.54 10.37
N SER A 392 -8.04 12.72 10.42
CA SER A 392 -6.58 12.85 10.47
C SER A 392 -6.03 12.16 11.72
N GLN A 393 -4.99 11.36 11.54
CA GLN A 393 -4.30 10.68 12.63
C GLN A 393 -3.12 11.53 13.11
N THR A 394 -2.90 11.52 14.43
CA THR A 394 -1.73 12.16 15.04
C THR A 394 -0.56 11.16 15.03
N PRO A 395 0.64 11.56 14.56
CA PRO A 395 1.82 10.71 14.68
C PRO A 395 2.11 10.37 16.14
N VAL A 396 2.47 9.13 16.40
CA VAL A 396 2.93 8.69 17.74
C VAL A 396 4.38 9.07 17.98
N ALA A 397 5.15 9.26 16.90
CA ALA A 397 6.52 9.70 16.94
C ALA A 397 6.86 10.45 15.63
N THR A 398 7.59 11.55 15.76
CA THR A 398 8.14 12.29 14.61
C THR A 398 9.63 12.49 14.83
N GLY A 399 10.41 12.40 13.76
CA GLY A 399 11.83 12.72 13.74
C GLY A 399 12.17 13.63 12.57
N VAL A 400 13.05 14.60 12.78
CA VAL A 400 13.62 15.43 11.72
C VAL A 400 15.09 15.06 11.59
N LEU A 401 15.48 14.64 10.40
CA LEU A 401 16.85 14.25 10.09
C LEU A 401 17.70 15.47 9.74
N SER A 402 19.03 15.29 9.72
CA SER A 402 19.98 16.38 9.44
C SER A 402 19.86 16.98 8.03
N ASP A 403 19.30 16.23 7.09
CA ASP A 403 18.98 16.68 5.73
C ASP A 403 17.62 17.39 5.64
N LYS A 404 16.99 17.68 6.79
CA LYS A 404 15.65 18.29 6.94
C LYS A 404 14.48 17.40 6.52
N THR A 405 14.73 16.12 6.26
CA THR A 405 13.65 15.16 6.05
C THR A 405 12.87 14.96 7.35
N GLU A 406 11.56 15.16 7.31
CA GLU A 406 10.64 14.88 8.41
C GLU A 406 10.04 13.47 8.21
N ILE A 407 10.10 12.64 9.25
CA ILE A 407 9.51 11.31 9.25
C ILE A 407 8.51 11.23 10.38
N SER A 408 7.27 10.88 10.06
CA SER A 408 6.19 10.70 11.03
C SER A 408 5.74 9.25 11.03
N ALA A 409 5.74 8.62 12.20
CA ALA A 409 5.26 7.27 12.43
C ALA A 409 3.89 7.28 13.11
N TYR A 410 3.04 6.35 12.73
CA TYR A 410 1.65 6.21 13.16
C TYR A 410 1.38 4.78 13.61
N SER A 411 0.45 4.63 14.55
CA SER A 411 -0.18 3.36 14.89
C SER A 411 -1.67 3.53 14.85
N ILE A 412 -2.31 2.74 14.01
CA ILE A 412 -3.69 2.99 13.61
C ILE A 412 -4.47 1.72 13.89
N GLY A 413 -5.44 1.82 14.79
CA GLY A 413 -6.49 0.82 14.93
C GLY A 413 -7.61 1.13 13.94
N VAL A 414 -7.95 0.18 13.09
CA VAL A 414 -8.95 0.34 12.03
C VAL A 414 -9.85 -0.87 11.90
N ASN A 415 -11.10 -0.64 11.50
CA ASN A 415 -12.08 -1.69 11.19
C ASN A 415 -12.27 -1.79 9.68
N LEU A 416 -11.37 -2.52 9.01
CA LEU A 416 -11.32 -2.60 7.55
C LEU A 416 -12.38 -3.55 7.01
N VAL A 417 -13.06 -3.17 5.92
CA VAL A 417 -14.06 -4.04 5.28
C VAL A 417 -13.36 -5.12 4.47
N HIS A 418 -13.66 -6.38 4.78
CA HIS A 418 -13.35 -7.53 3.92
C HIS A 418 -14.35 -7.56 2.75
N ASN A 419 -14.01 -6.89 1.66
CA ASN A 419 -14.87 -6.76 0.49
C ASN A 419 -14.52 -7.73 -0.65
N LYS A 420 -15.26 -7.67 -1.78
CA LYS A 420 -15.04 -8.56 -2.92
C LYS A 420 -13.65 -8.39 -3.53
N LEU A 421 -13.00 -7.24 -3.35
CA LEU A 421 -11.64 -7.05 -3.84
C LEU A 421 -10.64 -7.97 -3.15
N HIS A 422 -10.81 -8.29 -1.85
CA HIS A 422 -9.98 -9.30 -1.15
C HIS A 422 -10.04 -10.67 -1.83
N ASP A 423 -11.17 -10.96 -2.49
CA ASP A 423 -11.36 -12.23 -3.17
C ASP A 423 -10.83 -12.27 -4.60
N VAL A 424 -10.64 -11.10 -5.21
CA VAL A 424 -10.30 -10.93 -6.63
C VAL A 424 -8.83 -10.56 -6.82
N VAL A 425 -8.23 -9.87 -5.85
CA VAL A 425 -6.79 -9.59 -5.84
C VAL A 425 -6.04 -10.91 -5.66
N GLY A 426 -4.89 -11.00 -6.33
CA GLY A 426 -4.04 -12.20 -6.34
C GLY A 426 -3.47 -12.55 -4.96
N ILE A 427 -2.45 -13.39 -4.95
CA ILE A 427 -1.81 -13.85 -3.71
C ILE A 427 -1.25 -12.67 -2.92
N ASP A 428 -1.33 -12.77 -1.59
CA ASP A 428 -0.77 -11.80 -0.66
C ASP A 428 0.75 -11.68 -0.83
N ILE A 429 1.27 -10.46 -0.73
CA ILE A 429 2.71 -10.18 -0.83
C ILE A 429 3.53 -10.96 0.21
N ASP A 430 2.97 -11.26 1.38
CA ASP A 430 3.66 -12.04 2.42
C ASP A 430 3.57 -13.55 2.25
N ILE A 431 2.83 -14.05 1.26
CA ILE A 431 2.74 -15.47 1.01
C ILE A 431 3.73 -15.80 -0.11
N GLU A 432 4.82 -16.49 0.23
CA GLU A 432 5.76 -16.99 -0.76
C GLU A 432 5.03 -17.97 -1.71
N GLU A 433 5.00 -17.65 -3.00
CA GLU A 433 4.95 -18.73 -3.99
C GLU A 433 6.35 -19.37 -4.02
N GLU A 434 6.44 -20.69 -3.90
CA GLU A 434 7.62 -21.50 -4.24
C GLU A 434 8.08 -21.32 -5.72
N SER A 435 7.62 -20.31 -6.44
CA SER A 435 8.02 -20.06 -7.83
C SER A 435 7.95 -18.58 -8.22
N SER A 436 8.99 -17.79 -7.93
CA SER A 436 9.28 -16.64 -8.81
C SER A 436 10.76 -16.19 -8.85
N THR A 437 11.68 -17.14 -9.01
CA THR A 437 12.92 -16.88 -9.80
C THR A 437 12.63 -16.37 -11.23
N ALA A 438 11.35 -16.35 -11.64
CA ALA A 438 10.85 -15.80 -12.89
C ALA A 438 10.61 -14.28 -12.91
N LEU A 439 10.42 -13.57 -11.78
CA LEU A 439 10.17 -12.11 -11.83
C LEU A 439 11.44 -11.28 -11.96
N THR A 440 12.56 -11.77 -11.43
CA THR A 440 13.90 -11.20 -11.70
C THR A 440 14.36 -11.43 -13.14
N GLN A 441 13.78 -12.42 -13.84
CA GLN A 441 14.05 -12.68 -15.27
C GLN A 441 12.97 -12.13 -16.22
N GLY A 442 11.74 -11.89 -15.73
CA GLY A 442 10.62 -11.37 -16.52
C GLY A 442 10.68 -9.86 -16.76
N ILE A 443 11.25 -9.09 -15.83
CA ILE A 443 11.56 -7.67 -16.04
C ILE A 443 12.74 -7.51 -17.03
N VAL A 444 13.59 -8.53 -17.18
CA VAL A 444 14.63 -8.59 -18.22
C VAL A 444 14.03 -8.88 -19.60
N ALA A 445 12.79 -9.39 -19.70
CA ALA A 445 12.17 -9.84 -20.94
C ALA A 445 11.10 -8.90 -21.54
N LEU A 446 10.69 -7.81 -20.86
CA LEU A 446 9.70 -6.85 -21.38
C LEU A 446 10.31 -5.73 -22.25
N GLY A 447 11.40 -6.02 -22.95
CA GLY A 447 12.04 -5.10 -23.91
C GLY A 447 12.58 -5.84 -25.13
N ALA A 448 11.74 -6.67 -25.76
CA ALA A 448 11.91 -7.21 -27.09
C ALA A 448 10.89 -6.60 -28.06
#